data_AF-A0A9Q1HSJ7-F1
#
_entry.id   AF-A0A9Q1HSJ7-F1
#
_cell.length_a   1.000
_cell.length_b   1.000
_cell.length_c   1.000
_cell.angle_alpha   90.00
_cell.angle_beta   90.00
_cell.angle_gamma   90.00
#
_symmetry.space_group_name_H-M   'P 1'
#
loop_
_entity.id
_entity.type
_entity.pdbx_description
1 polymer ?
#
loop_
_entity_poly.entity_id
_entity_poly.type
_entity_poly.pdbx_seq_one_letter_code
_entity_poly.pdbx_strand_id
1 'polypeptide(L)'
;MYIALTGMQYAGKILTGKIKEMKKGNIGVVMQMVGQKLKDAMGRKVDLGLTGKEGVVHPSLAESAQKLEENVCFFGSTVESLLYRYGKTIVDEQLVLKKVADVLINLYAMTAVVSRASRSISIGLRNHDHEVLLANTFCSEAYFKNNYLMTQLQKNSPENIDDNIKKIAKAVLSQRAYICSHPLERTF
;
A
#
# COMPACT_ATOMS: atom_id res chain seq x y z
N MET A 1 -10.15 -7.46 6.53
CA MET A 1 -10.34 -8.52 5.52
C MET A 1 -11.15 -8.07 4.33
N TYR A 2 -12.41 -7.63 4.49
CA TYR A 2 -13.28 -7.21 3.37
C TYR A 2 -12.64 -6.15 2.44
N ILE A 3 -12.08 -5.07 3.02
CA ILE A 3 -11.44 -3.97 2.26
C ILE A 3 -10.38 -4.50 1.29
N ALA A 4 -9.43 -5.31 1.79
CA ALA A 4 -8.38 -5.87 0.95
C ALA A 4 -8.94 -6.84 -0.09
N LEU A 5 -9.81 -7.78 0.30
CA LEU A 5 -10.32 -8.80 -0.62
C LEU A 5 -11.10 -8.21 -1.79
N THR A 6 -11.96 -7.21 -1.54
CA THR A 6 -12.72 -6.53 -2.59
C THR A 6 -11.78 -5.81 -3.56
N GLY A 7 -10.75 -5.13 -3.05
CA GLY A 7 -9.71 -4.48 -3.87
C GLY A 7 -8.91 -5.49 -4.70
N MET A 8 -8.46 -6.58 -4.07
CA MET A 8 -7.70 -7.65 -4.74
C MET A 8 -8.54 -8.38 -5.79
N GLN A 9 -9.85 -8.57 -5.55
CA GLN A 9 -10.75 -9.17 -6.53
C GLN A 9 -10.87 -8.29 -7.79
N TYR A 10 -11.00 -6.98 -7.61
CA TYR A 10 -11.03 -6.04 -8.73
C TYR A 10 -9.70 -6.05 -9.51
N ALA A 11 -8.57 -5.93 -8.81
CA ALA A 11 -7.24 -6.00 -9.42
C ALA A 11 -6.99 -7.33 -10.15
N GLY A 12 -7.43 -8.45 -9.56
CA GLY A 12 -7.31 -9.78 -10.14
C GLY A 12 -8.11 -9.95 -11.45
N LYS A 13 -9.30 -9.33 -11.55
CA LYS A 13 -10.09 -9.31 -12.80
C LYS A 13 -9.33 -8.56 -13.91
N ILE A 14 -8.76 -7.40 -13.60
CA ILE A 14 -7.97 -6.60 -14.56
C ILE A 14 -6.74 -7.40 -15.01
N LEU A 15 -5.99 -7.98 -14.07
CA LEU A 15 -4.79 -8.75 -14.37
C LEU A 15 -5.11 -9.98 -15.25
N THR A 16 -6.20 -10.68 -14.94
CA THR A 16 -6.68 -11.81 -15.76
C THR A 16 -7.04 -11.38 -17.17
N GLY A 17 -7.68 -10.21 -17.34
CA GLY A 17 -7.95 -9.62 -18.64
C GLY A 17 -6.68 -9.36 -19.44
N LYS A 18 -5.68 -8.71 -18.82
CA LYS A 18 -4.38 -8.45 -19.45
C LYS A 18 -3.67 -9.74 -19.87
N ILE A 19 -3.68 -10.78 -19.02
CA ILE A 19 -3.09 -12.09 -19.34
C ILE A 19 -3.82 -12.77 -20.51
N LYS A 20 -5.14 -12.63 -20.61
CA LYS A 20 -5.93 -13.20 -21.72
C LYS A 20 -5.58 -12.54 -23.05
N GLU A 21 -5.43 -11.23 -23.08
CA GLU A 21 -5.01 -10.49 -24.28
C GLU A 21 -3.57 -10.81 -24.69
N MET A 22 -2.68 -11.00 -23.73
CA MET A 22 -1.33 -11.48 -23.98
C MET A 22 -1.33 -12.88 -24.62
N LYS A 23 -2.15 -13.82 -24.10
CA LYS A 23 -2.28 -15.18 -24.65
C LYS A 23 -2.88 -15.21 -26.06
N LYS A 24 -3.63 -14.20 -26.46
CA LYS A 24 -4.15 -14.04 -27.84
C LYS A 24 -3.09 -13.51 -28.82
N GLY A 25 -1.85 -13.29 -28.38
CA GLY A 25 -0.75 -12.85 -29.25
C GLY A 25 -0.71 -11.34 -29.51
N ASN A 26 -1.38 -10.52 -28.69
CA ASN A 26 -1.32 -9.07 -28.84
C ASN A 26 0.02 -8.51 -28.34
N ILE A 27 1.03 -8.49 -29.23
CA ILE A 27 2.40 -8.03 -28.97
C ILE A 27 2.42 -6.60 -28.39
N GLY A 28 1.45 -5.75 -28.75
CA GLY A 28 1.34 -4.37 -28.23
C GLY A 28 1.19 -4.31 -26.71
N VAL A 29 0.41 -5.22 -26.11
CA VAL A 29 0.20 -5.26 -24.65
C VAL A 29 1.46 -5.72 -23.91
N VAL A 30 2.22 -6.66 -24.50
CA VAL A 30 3.49 -7.15 -23.96
C VAL A 30 4.56 -6.06 -24.03
N MET A 31 4.67 -5.39 -25.17
CA MET A 31 5.59 -4.27 -25.37
C MET A 31 5.31 -3.13 -24.38
N GLN A 32 4.03 -2.82 -24.16
CA GLN A 32 3.61 -1.80 -23.20
C GLN A 32 3.91 -2.19 -21.75
N MET A 33 3.65 -3.44 -21.34
CA MET A 33 3.99 -3.93 -20.00
C MET A 33 5.49 -3.89 -19.73
N VAL A 34 6.30 -4.37 -20.68
CA VAL A 34 7.76 -4.37 -20.55
C VAL A 34 8.29 -2.95 -20.52
N GLY A 35 7.78 -2.07 -21.41
CA GLY A 35 8.14 -0.66 -21.43
C GLY A 35 7.77 0.08 -20.15
N GLN A 36 6.63 -0.24 -19.53
CA GLN A 36 6.19 0.36 -18.29
C GLN A 36 7.01 -0.14 -17.09
N LYS A 37 7.24 -1.46 -16.98
CA LYS A 37 8.12 -2.02 -15.94
C LYS A 37 9.56 -1.53 -16.04
N LEU A 38 10.08 -1.33 -17.26
CA LEU A 38 11.41 -0.75 -17.47
C LEU A 38 11.45 0.72 -17.05
N LYS A 39 10.42 1.52 -17.38
CA LYS A 39 10.32 2.93 -16.95
C LYS A 39 10.22 3.06 -15.43
N ASP A 40 9.47 2.17 -14.79
CA ASP A 40 9.30 2.15 -13.33
C ASP A 40 10.62 1.73 -12.64
N ALA A 41 11.38 0.80 -13.23
CA ALA A 41 12.70 0.40 -12.75
C ALA A 41 13.79 1.48 -12.96
N MET A 42 13.61 2.38 -13.93
CA MET A 42 14.57 3.44 -14.27
C MET A 42 14.38 4.73 -13.45
N GLY A 43 13.52 4.70 -12.41
CA GLY A 43 13.42 5.77 -11.42
C GLY A 43 12.76 7.05 -11.90
N ARG A 44 11.88 6.96 -12.92
CA ARG A 44 11.09 8.13 -13.34
C ARG A 44 10.23 8.58 -12.15
N LYS A 45 10.29 9.88 -11.80
CA LYS A 45 9.37 10.48 -10.82
C LYS A 45 7.95 10.14 -11.25
N VAL A 46 7.23 9.43 -10.38
CA VAL A 46 5.82 9.11 -10.58
C VAL A 46 5.08 10.43 -10.57
N ASP A 47 4.38 10.71 -11.66
CA ASP A 47 3.53 11.90 -11.81
C ASP A 47 2.21 11.41 -12.40
N LEU A 48 1.16 11.44 -11.57
CA LEU A 48 -0.20 11.08 -11.98
C LEU A 48 -0.98 12.33 -12.41
N GLY A 49 -0.31 13.48 -12.54
CA GLY A 49 -0.92 14.74 -12.92
C GLY A 49 -1.73 15.38 -11.79
N LEU A 50 -1.52 14.98 -10.53
CA LEU A 50 -2.20 15.63 -9.41
C LEU A 50 -1.68 17.05 -9.17
N THR A 51 -0.44 17.32 -9.59
CA THR A 51 0.23 18.62 -9.46
C THR A 51 0.52 19.22 -10.85
N GLY A 52 0.73 20.54 -10.92
CA GLY A 52 1.03 21.25 -12.17
C GLY A 52 -0.09 22.20 -12.64
N LYS A 53 0.00 22.69 -13.88
CA LYS A 53 -0.91 23.73 -14.41
C LYS A 53 -2.37 23.28 -14.55
N GLU A 54 -2.60 21.98 -14.75
CA GLU A 54 -3.93 21.37 -14.79
C GLU A 54 -4.20 20.47 -13.56
N GLY A 55 -3.33 20.55 -12.55
CA GLY A 55 -3.43 19.73 -11.34
C GLY A 55 -4.62 20.15 -10.47
N VAL A 56 -5.25 19.16 -9.83
CA VAL A 56 -6.38 19.39 -8.91
C VAL A 56 -5.91 19.75 -7.49
N VAL A 57 -4.63 19.58 -7.19
CA VAL A 57 -4.04 19.84 -5.88
C VAL A 57 -3.40 21.23 -5.85
N HIS A 58 -3.64 21.95 -4.76
CA HIS A 58 -3.03 23.27 -4.57
C HIS A 58 -1.50 23.15 -4.43
N PRO A 59 -0.69 24.09 -5.00
CA PRO A 59 0.78 24.01 -4.94
C PRO A 59 1.38 23.83 -3.54
N SER A 60 0.77 24.38 -2.49
CA SER A 60 1.21 24.20 -1.09
C SER A 60 1.12 22.76 -0.57
N LEU A 61 0.46 21.87 -1.30
CA LEU A 61 0.32 20.44 -0.99
C LEU A 61 1.05 19.56 -2.02
N ALA A 62 1.86 20.14 -2.90
CA ALA A 62 2.51 19.41 -4.00
C ALA A 62 3.40 18.26 -3.51
N GLU A 63 4.14 18.44 -2.42
CA GLU A 63 4.97 17.38 -1.84
C GLU A 63 4.11 16.20 -1.31
N SER A 64 3.00 16.51 -0.64
CA SER A 64 2.07 15.50 -0.13
C SER A 64 1.35 14.76 -1.26
N ALA A 65 1.01 15.46 -2.34
CA ALA A 65 0.50 14.83 -3.54
C ALA A 65 1.54 13.90 -4.18
N GLN A 66 2.79 14.32 -4.32
CA GLN A 66 3.85 13.46 -4.85
C GLN A 66 4.02 12.19 -4.02
N LYS A 67 4.04 12.32 -2.67
CA LYS A 67 4.09 11.17 -1.76
C LYS A 67 2.92 10.21 -1.98
N LEU A 68 1.71 10.74 -2.17
CA LEU A 68 0.52 9.95 -2.49
C LEU A 68 0.66 9.22 -3.84
N GLU A 69 1.10 9.91 -4.90
CA GLU A 69 1.29 9.34 -6.24
C GLU A 69 2.29 8.17 -6.22
N GLU A 70 3.45 8.38 -5.58
CA GLU A 70 4.47 7.34 -5.39
C GLU A 70 3.91 6.13 -4.65
N ASN A 71 3.23 6.36 -3.52
CA ASN A 71 2.61 5.29 -2.73
C ASN A 71 1.55 4.52 -3.52
N VAL A 72 0.71 5.19 -4.32
CA VAL A 72 -0.28 4.53 -5.19
C VAL A 72 0.41 3.64 -6.23
N CYS A 73 1.48 4.14 -6.86
CA CYS A 73 2.25 3.38 -7.85
C CYS A 73 2.92 2.14 -7.24
N PHE A 74 3.62 2.30 -6.12
CA PHE A 74 4.29 1.20 -5.41
C PHE A 74 3.29 0.19 -4.87
N PHE A 75 2.14 0.65 -4.37
CA PHE A 75 1.08 -0.22 -3.91
C PHE A 75 0.50 -1.06 -5.06
N GLY A 76 0.27 -0.46 -6.23
CA GLY A 76 -0.16 -1.18 -7.43
C GLY A 76 0.81 -2.30 -7.82
N SER A 77 2.11 -1.99 -7.85
CA SER A 77 3.17 -2.98 -8.11
C SER A 77 3.20 -4.10 -7.07
N THR A 78 3.01 -3.75 -5.80
CA THR A 78 2.95 -4.70 -4.69
C THR A 78 1.75 -5.64 -4.82
N VAL A 79 0.57 -5.09 -5.12
CA VAL A 79 -0.67 -5.87 -5.34
C VAL A 79 -0.51 -6.84 -6.51
N GLU A 80 0.07 -6.41 -7.64
CA GLU A 80 0.37 -7.30 -8.76
C GLU A 80 1.28 -8.45 -8.31
N SER A 81 2.38 -8.15 -7.62
CA SER A 81 3.32 -9.15 -7.10
C SER A 81 2.66 -10.17 -6.17
N LEU A 82 1.76 -9.71 -5.28
CA LEU A 82 1.00 -10.58 -4.38
C LEU A 82 0.03 -11.48 -5.15
N LEU A 83 -0.69 -10.95 -6.15
CA LEU A 83 -1.59 -11.74 -6.98
C LEU A 83 -0.83 -12.76 -7.84
N TYR A 84 0.35 -12.42 -8.35
CA TYR A 84 1.21 -13.37 -9.04
C TYR A 84 1.74 -14.48 -8.11
N ARG A 85 2.04 -14.14 -6.85
CA ARG A 85 2.60 -15.09 -5.87
C ARG A 85 1.56 -16.06 -5.32
N TYR A 86 0.41 -15.56 -4.90
CA TYR A 86 -0.60 -16.34 -4.16
C TYR A 86 -1.81 -16.71 -5.03
N GLY A 87 -2.07 -15.99 -6.12
CA GLY A 87 -3.23 -16.24 -6.98
C GLY A 87 -4.54 -16.28 -6.17
N LYS A 88 -5.28 -17.39 -6.28
CA LYS A 88 -6.56 -17.58 -5.59
C LYS A 88 -6.42 -17.90 -4.10
N THR A 89 -5.28 -18.44 -3.65
CA THR A 89 -5.06 -18.81 -2.24
C THR A 89 -4.74 -17.59 -1.37
N ILE A 90 -4.67 -16.39 -1.96
CA ILE A 90 -4.45 -15.16 -1.21
C ILE A 90 -5.53 -14.90 -0.15
N VAL A 91 -6.71 -15.49 -0.32
CA VAL A 91 -7.81 -15.40 0.67
C VAL A 91 -7.43 -15.97 2.04
N ASP A 92 -6.53 -16.95 2.05
CA ASP A 92 -6.04 -17.61 3.26
C ASP A 92 -4.88 -16.84 3.93
N GLU A 93 -4.26 -15.91 3.20
CA GLU A 93 -3.13 -15.10 3.66
C GLU A 93 -3.60 -13.87 4.46
N GLN A 94 -4.23 -14.11 5.61
CA GLN A 94 -4.89 -13.06 6.39
C GLN A 94 -3.95 -11.97 6.90
N LEU A 95 -2.72 -12.30 7.27
CA LEU A 95 -1.71 -11.32 7.74
C LEU A 95 -1.26 -10.39 6.61
N VAL A 96 -1.12 -10.93 5.40
CA VAL A 96 -0.85 -10.17 4.17
C VAL A 96 -2.04 -9.25 3.87
N LEU A 97 -3.26 -9.79 3.86
CA LEU A 97 -4.48 -9.03 3.60
C LEU A 97 -4.75 -7.92 4.62
N LYS A 98 -4.35 -8.11 5.89
CA LYS A 98 -4.39 -7.05 6.90
C LYS A 98 -3.49 -5.88 6.49
N LYS A 99 -2.21 -6.12 6.18
CA LYS A 99 -1.26 -5.08 5.77
C LYS A 99 -1.72 -4.37 4.49
N VAL A 100 -2.25 -5.10 3.52
CA VAL A 100 -2.85 -4.54 2.30
C VAL A 100 -4.02 -3.61 2.62
N ALA A 101 -4.91 -4.00 3.55
CA ALA A 101 -6.01 -3.15 4.00
C ALA A 101 -5.51 -1.88 4.70
N ASP A 102 -4.50 -2.01 5.57
CA ASP A 102 -3.92 -0.87 6.30
C ASP A 102 -3.33 0.18 5.33
N VAL A 103 -2.62 -0.27 4.29
CA VAL A 103 -2.13 0.65 3.24
C VAL A 103 -3.28 1.31 2.49
N LEU A 104 -4.30 0.55 2.06
CA LEU A 104 -5.48 1.10 1.38
C LEU A 104 -6.20 2.18 2.20
N ILE A 105 -6.35 1.96 3.50
CA ILE A 105 -6.98 2.93 4.42
C ILE A 105 -6.16 4.22 4.46
N ASN A 106 -4.83 4.11 4.60
CA ASN A 106 -3.96 5.27 4.62
C ASN A 106 -3.99 6.04 3.29
N LEU A 107 -3.96 5.35 2.14
CA LEU A 107 -4.06 5.98 0.82
C LEU A 107 -5.37 6.76 0.65
N TYR A 108 -6.49 6.19 1.10
CA TYR A 108 -7.78 6.86 1.06
C TYR A 108 -7.78 8.10 1.96
N ALA A 109 -7.25 7.98 3.18
CA ALA A 109 -7.14 9.11 4.10
C ALA A 109 -6.24 10.22 3.55
N MET A 110 -5.08 9.88 2.97
CA MET A 110 -4.16 10.83 2.31
C MET A 110 -4.90 11.60 1.19
N THR A 111 -5.63 10.88 0.34
CA THR A 111 -6.43 11.48 -0.74
C THR A 111 -7.47 12.45 -0.19
N ALA A 112 -8.20 12.04 0.86
CA ALA A 112 -9.25 12.85 1.47
C ALA A 112 -8.71 14.15 2.09
N VAL A 113 -7.61 14.08 2.84
CA VAL A 113 -7.03 15.28 3.48
C VAL A 113 -6.40 16.22 2.46
N VAL A 114 -5.72 15.71 1.43
CA VAL A 114 -5.16 16.52 0.35
C VAL A 114 -6.27 17.22 -0.43
N SER A 115 -7.34 16.51 -0.78
CA SER A 115 -8.49 17.09 -1.47
C SER A 115 -9.17 18.19 -0.64
N ARG A 116 -9.42 17.91 0.65
CA ARG A 116 -10.03 18.88 1.56
C ARG A 116 -9.17 20.14 1.72
N ALA A 117 -7.89 19.98 2.06
CA ALA A 117 -7.00 21.11 2.28
C ALA A 117 -6.79 21.93 1.00
N SER A 118 -6.68 21.27 -0.16
CA SER A 118 -6.59 21.95 -1.47
C SER A 118 -7.82 22.80 -1.77
N ARG A 119 -9.02 22.30 -1.46
CA ARG A 119 -10.25 23.07 -1.62
C ARG A 119 -10.31 24.23 -0.62
N SER A 120 -9.96 23.98 0.64
CA SER A 120 -9.98 24.95 1.74
C SER A 120 -9.13 26.18 1.44
N ILE A 121 -7.91 25.97 0.95
CA ILE A 121 -7.02 27.06 0.52
C ILE A 121 -7.50 27.73 -0.77
N SER A 122 -7.97 26.97 -1.76
CA SER A 122 -8.42 27.52 -3.05
C SER A 122 -9.62 28.45 -2.92
N ILE A 123 -10.52 28.21 -1.96
CA ILE A 123 -11.68 29.07 -1.70
C ILE A 123 -11.45 30.10 -0.58
N GLY A 124 -10.27 30.10 0.04
CA GLY A 124 -9.90 31.03 1.10
C GLY A 124 -10.67 30.85 2.42
N LEU A 125 -10.90 29.62 2.88
CA LEU A 125 -11.54 29.39 4.18
C LEU A 125 -10.67 29.89 5.34
N ARG A 126 -11.32 30.32 6.44
CA ARG A 126 -10.61 30.74 7.65
C ARG A 126 -9.73 29.60 8.18
N ASN A 127 -8.50 29.92 8.55
CA ASN A 127 -7.49 28.99 9.07
C ASN A 127 -7.08 27.87 8.08
N HIS A 128 -7.20 28.09 6.77
CA HIS A 128 -6.75 27.13 5.75
C HIS A 128 -5.28 26.71 5.93
N ASP A 129 -4.41 27.59 6.43
CA ASP A 129 -2.99 27.29 6.68
C ASP A 129 -2.80 26.16 7.70
N HIS A 130 -3.69 26.08 8.69
CA HIS A 130 -3.66 24.99 9.65
C HIS A 130 -4.14 23.67 9.02
N GLU A 131 -5.15 23.69 8.14
CA GLU A 131 -5.55 22.49 7.40
C GLU A 131 -4.44 22.00 6.47
N VAL A 132 -3.71 22.91 5.81
CA VAL A 132 -2.55 22.56 4.98
C VAL A 132 -1.45 21.92 5.82
N LEU A 133 -1.14 22.48 7.00
CA LEU A 133 -0.17 21.91 7.92
C LEU A 133 -0.57 20.51 8.37
N LEU A 134 -1.82 20.32 8.80
CA LEU A 134 -2.35 19.01 9.21
C LEU A 134 -2.27 17.98 8.09
N ALA A 135 -2.66 18.36 6.87
CA ALA A 135 -2.61 17.47 5.72
C ALA A 135 -1.17 17.07 5.36
N ASN A 136 -0.23 18.02 5.39
CA ASN A 136 1.18 17.75 5.10
C ASN A 136 1.84 16.84 6.16
N THR A 137 1.55 17.06 7.44
CA THR A 137 2.04 16.21 8.52
C THR A 137 1.47 14.79 8.39
N PHE A 138 0.15 14.66 8.24
CA PHE A 138 -0.49 13.37 8.09
C PHE A 138 0.04 12.58 6.89
N CYS A 139 0.16 13.22 5.72
CA CYS A 139 0.64 12.56 4.51
C CYS A 139 2.09 12.09 4.66
N SER A 140 2.93 12.85 5.37
CA SER A 140 4.31 12.44 5.64
C SER A 140 4.39 11.19 6.52
N GLU A 141 3.64 11.14 7.62
CA GLU A 141 3.60 9.95 8.49
C GLU A 141 3.00 8.73 7.77
N ALA A 142 1.88 8.92 7.06
CA ALA A 142 1.22 7.88 6.30
C ALA A 142 2.14 7.30 5.22
N TYR A 143 2.91 8.15 4.53
CA TYR A 143 3.88 7.73 3.51
C TYR A 143 4.94 6.79 4.07
N PHE A 144 5.58 7.12 5.19
CA PHE A 144 6.58 6.25 5.81
C PHE A 144 5.97 4.94 6.30
N LYS A 145 4.80 5.01 6.93
CA LYS A 145 4.07 3.82 7.39
C LYS A 145 3.73 2.89 6.22
N ASN A 146 3.24 3.43 5.12
CA ASN A 146 2.91 2.68 3.91
C ASN A 146 4.15 2.03 3.30
N ASN A 147 5.26 2.76 3.17
CA ASN A 147 6.51 2.22 2.63
C ASN A 147 7.00 1.04 3.46
N TYR A 148 6.97 1.15 4.79
CA TYR A 148 7.35 0.05 5.67
C TYR A 148 6.43 -1.17 5.50
N LEU A 149 5.11 -0.97 5.46
CA LEU A 149 4.15 -2.06 5.23
C LEU A 149 4.35 -2.72 3.86
N MET A 150 4.63 -1.93 2.81
CA MET A 150 4.91 -2.45 1.47
C MET A 150 6.21 -3.26 1.42
N THR A 151 7.25 -2.85 2.15
CA THR A 151 8.48 -3.65 2.31
C THR A 151 8.16 -5.02 2.95
N GLN A 152 7.37 -5.04 4.02
CA GLN A 152 6.96 -6.30 4.68
C GLN A 152 6.15 -7.25 3.77
N LEU A 153 5.54 -6.73 2.70
CA LEU A 153 4.77 -7.52 1.72
C LEU A 153 5.65 -8.13 0.63
N GLN A 154 6.92 -7.71 0.51
CA GLN A 154 7.85 -8.24 -0.48
C GLN A 154 8.20 -9.71 -0.18
N LYS A 155 8.73 -10.40 -1.21
CA LYS A 155 9.10 -11.82 -1.09
C LYS A 155 10.36 -11.91 -0.22
N ASN A 156 10.34 -12.76 0.79
CA ASN A 156 11.47 -12.98 1.70
C ASN A 156 11.96 -11.69 2.40
N SER A 157 11.06 -10.73 2.66
CA SER A 157 11.41 -9.51 3.39
C SER A 157 11.84 -9.86 4.82
N PRO A 158 13.03 -9.42 5.27
CA PRO A 158 13.47 -9.62 6.66
C PRO A 158 12.61 -8.85 7.67
N GLU A 159 11.95 -7.78 7.23
CA GLU A 159 11.01 -7.00 8.05
C GLU A 159 9.69 -7.76 8.27
N ASN A 160 9.43 -8.83 7.52
CA ASN A 160 8.24 -9.64 7.70
C ASN A 160 8.39 -10.64 8.86
N ILE A 161 7.67 -10.38 9.96
CA ILE A 161 7.69 -11.20 11.17
C ILE A 161 6.51 -12.18 11.28
N ASP A 162 5.77 -12.41 10.20
CA ASP A 162 4.54 -13.23 10.20
C ASP A 162 4.80 -14.67 10.68
N ASP A 163 5.96 -15.26 10.34
CA ASP A 163 6.32 -16.61 10.78
C ASP A 163 6.54 -16.69 12.30
N ASN A 164 7.12 -15.64 12.89
CA ASN A 164 7.29 -15.56 14.34
C ASN A 164 5.93 -15.44 15.03
N ILE A 165 5.03 -14.60 14.50
CA ILE A 165 3.65 -14.47 15.01
C ILE A 165 2.94 -15.82 14.98
N LYS A 166 3.02 -16.55 13.87
CA LYS A 166 2.41 -17.89 13.72
C LYS A 166 2.99 -18.89 14.72
N LYS A 167 4.32 -18.92 14.93
CA LYS A 167 4.99 -19.80 15.90
C LYS A 167 4.56 -19.51 17.33
N ILE A 168 4.56 -18.23 17.72
CA ILE A 168 4.13 -17.79 19.06
C ILE A 168 2.66 -18.20 19.28
N ALA A 169 1.78 -17.88 18.35
CA ALA A 169 0.36 -18.21 18.45
C ALA A 169 0.13 -19.72 18.59
N LYS A 170 0.82 -20.54 17.79
CA LYS A 170 0.72 -22.01 17.88
C LYS A 170 1.14 -22.52 19.25
N ALA A 171 2.23 -22.00 19.80
CA ALA A 171 2.72 -22.40 21.11
C ALA A 171 1.69 -22.06 22.20
N VAL A 172 1.17 -20.82 22.21
CA VAL A 172 0.18 -20.36 23.20
C VAL A 172 -1.13 -21.16 23.10
N LEU A 173 -1.61 -21.41 21.88
CA LEU A 173 -2.84 -22.18 21.66
C LEU A 173 -2.70 -23.65 22.07
N SER A 174 -1.51 -24.24 21.90
CA SER A 174 -1.26 -25.64 22.30
C SER A 174 -1.28 -25.84 23.82
N GLN A 175 -0.73 -24.89 24.58
CA GLN A 175 -0.71 -24.94 26.05
C GLN A 175 -1.96 -24.32 26.68
N ARG A 176 -2.72 -23.51 25.92
CA ARG A 176 -3.85 -22.70 26.39
C ARG A 176 -3.49 -21.79 27.57
N ALA A 177 -2.23 -21.40 27.67
CA ALA A 177 -1.68 -20.59 28.74
C ALA A 177 -0.50 -19.75 28.23
N TYR A 178 -0.08 -18.79 29.03
CA TYR A 178 1.20 -18.11 28.83
C TYR A 178 2.34 -19.08 29.19
N ILE A 179 3.28 -19.25 28.27
CA ILE A 179 4.28 -20.33 28.31
C ILE A 179 5.52 -19.96 29.11
N CYS A 180 5.86 -18.67 29.13
CA CYS A 180 7.12 -18.25 29.74
C CYS A 180 7.00 -18.30 31.27
N SER A 181 7.89 -19.07 31.88
CA SER A 181 8.12 -19.08 33.32
C SER A 181 8.42 -17.68 33.85
N HIS A 182 8.08 -17.47 35.12
CA HIS A 182 8.43 -16.23 35.80
C HIS A 182 9.96 -16.12 35.91
N PRO A 183 10.58 -14.94 35.69
CA PRO A 183 12.04 -14.80 35.74
C PRO A 183 12.72 -15.17 37.08
N LEU A 184 11.93 -15.35 38.15
CA LEU A 184 12.40 -15.74 39.50
C LEU A 184 12.19 -17.22 39.81
N GLU A 185 11.62 -17.98 38.87
CA GLU A 185 11.41 -19.41 39.03
C GLU A 185 12.77 -20.11 38.97
N ARG A 186 13.10 -20.88 40.02
CA ARG A 186 14.38 -21.60 40.09
C ARG A 186 14.20 -23.00 39.51
N THR A 187 14.98 -23.33 38.48
CA THR A 187 15.20 -24.72 38.07
C THR A 187 16.05 -25.40 39.14
N PHE A 188 15.54 -26.48 39.72
CA PHE A 188 16.24 -27.27 40.75
C PHE A 188 17.56 -27.85 40.24
#